data_AF-A0A5S3XBQ7-F1
#
_entry.id   AF-A0A5S3XBQ7-F1
#
_cell.length_a   1.000
_cell.length_b   1.000
_cell.length_c   1.000
_cell.angle_alpha   90.00
_cell.angle_beta   90.00
_cell.angle_gamma   90.00
#
_symmetry.space_group_name_H-M   'P 1'
#
loop_
_entity.id
_entity.type
_entity.pdbx_description
1 polymer ?
#
loop_
_entity_poly.entity_id
_entity_poly.type
_entity_poly.pdbx_seq_one_letter_code
_entity_poly.pdbx_strand_id
1 'polypeptide(L)'
;DSGETLSADKVTDPQYGTLTLNSDGSLSYQHGGSENHRDSFSYKVKDSSVAQSESKTVTITMTPVEDAQQTNAAASTTKEDTHNT
;
A
#
# COMPACT_ATOMS: atom_id res chain seq x y z
N ASP A 1 -8.08 -14.76 31.74
CA ASP A 1 -7.97 -14.44 30.31
C ASP A 1 -8.80 -15.47 29.56
N SER A 2 -9.96 -15.07 29.03
CA SER A 2 -11.03 -15.98 28.56
C SER A 2 -10.97 -16.33 27.08
N GLY A 3 -9.91 -15.93 26.34
CA GLY A 3 -9.71 -16.35 24.95
C GLY A 3 -10.84 -15.90 24.02
N GLU A 4 -11.46 -14.77 24.30
CA GLU A 4 -12.55 -14.23 23.47
C GLU A 4 -12.04 -13.88 22.08
N THR A 5 -12.70 -14.42 21.04
CA THR A 5 -12.35 -14.15 19.65
C THR A 5 -12.89 -12.78 19.27
N LEU A 6 -11.99 -11.81 19.05
CA LEU A 6 -12.32 -10.50 18.50
C LEU A 6 -12.48 -10.63 16.99
N SER A 7 -13.61 -10.16 16.44
CA SER A 7 -13.83 -10.09 14.99
C SER A 7 -13.80 -8.64 14.53
N ALA A 8 -13.14 -8.38 13.40
CA ALA A 8 -13.12 -7.06 12.78
C ALA A 8 -14.09 -7.04 11.60
N ASP A 9 -15.09 -6.16 11.65
CA ASP A 9 -16.00 -5.89 10.54
C ASP A 9 -15.49 -4.67 9.77
N LYS A 10 -15.20 -4.86 8.48
CA LYS A 10 -14.82 -3.77 7.58
C LYS A 10 -16.04 -2.88 7.31
N VAL A 11 -15.89 -1.57 7.50
CA VAL A 11 -16.95 -0.57 7.27
C VAL A 11 -16.77 0.11 5.91
N THR A 12 -15.55 0.54 5.60
CA THR A 12 -15.23 1.18 4.31
C THR A 12 -13.97 0.56 3.72
N ASP A 13 -13.91 0.52 2.39
CA ASP A 13 -12.71 0.12 1.66
C ASP A 13 -11.75 1.30 1.46
N PRO A 14 -10.44 1.02 1.31
CA PRO A 14 -9.50 1.98 0.78
C PRO A 14 -9.85 2.43 -0.65
N GLN A 15 -9.46 3.65 -1.01
CA GLN A 15 -9.74 4.21 -2.33
C GLN A 15 -8.66 3.84 -3.37
N TYR A 16 -7.40 3.68 -2.93
CA TYR A 16 -6.25 3.52 -3.81
C TYR A 16 -5.58 2.15 -3.68
N GLY A 17 -6.26 1.20 -3.04
CA GLY A 17 -5.76 -0.15 -2.87
C GLY A 17 -6.88 -1.12 -2.56
N THR A 18 -6.51 -2.34 -2.23
CA THR A 18 -7.42 -3.41 -1.81
C THR A 18 -7.04 -3.88 -0.43
N LEU A 19 -8.04 -4.03 0.46
CA LEU A 19 -7.85 -4.56 1.81
C LEU A 19 -8.51 -5.93 1.92
N THR A 20 -7.75 -6.92 2.38
CA THR A 20 -8.21 -8.29 2.63
C THR A 20 -8.10 -8.61 4.12
N LEU A 21 -9.17 -9.12 4.72
CA LEU A 21 -9.16 -9.69 6.08
C LEU A 21 -8.87 -11.18 5.97
N ASN A 22 -7.77 -11.62 6.55
CA ASN A 22 -7.34 -13.01 6.56
C ASN A 22 -8.05 -13.80 7.67
N SER A 23 -8.06 -15.12 7.56
CA SER A 23 -8.73 -16.01 8.54
C SER A 23 -8.11 -15.97 9.93
N ASP A 24 -6.87 -15.52 10.06
CA ASP A 24 -6.15 -15.32 11.33
C ASP A 24 -6.43 -13.94 11.96
N GLY A 25 -7.28 -13.11 11.34
CA GLY A 25 -7.62 -11.77 11.79
C GLY A 25 -6.63 -10.68 11.35
N SER A 26 -5.55 -11.04 10.63
CA SER A 26 -4.64 -10.05 10.05
C SER A 26 -5.26 -9.35 8.84
N LEU A 27 -4.86 -8.10 8.58
CA LEU A 27 -5.28 -7.32 7.43
C LEU A 27 -4.12 -7.17 6.44
N SER A 28 -4.36 -7.54 5.19
CA SER A 28 -3.41 -7.34 4.09
C SER A 28 -3.88 -6.21 3.18
N TYR A 29 -3.02 -5.21 2.98
CA TYR A 29 -3.27 -4.08 2.08
C TYR A 29 -2.36 -4.18 0.86
N GLN A 30 -2.95 -4.08 -0.33
CA GLN A 30 -2.24 -4.01 -1.60
C GLN A 30 -2.54 -2.66 -2.26
N HIS A 31 -1.51 -1.83 -2.46
CA HIS A 31 -1.67 -0.57 -3.21
C HIS A 31 -1.90 -0.86 -4.69
N GLY A 32 -2.78 -0.08 -5.33
CA GLY A 32 -3.11 -0.20 -6.76
C GLY A 32 -2.10 0.42 -7.72
N GLY A 33 -1.02 1.01 -7.21
CA GLY A 33 0.04 1.63 -8.03
C GLY A 33 -0.25 3.08 -8.44
N SER A 34 -1.09 3.80 -7.70
CA SER A 34 -1.31 5.23 -7.93
C SER A 34 -0.18 6.08 -7.32
N GLU A 35 -0.07 7.36 -7.70
CA GLU A 35 0.84 8.31 -7.04
C GLU A 35 0.31 8.79 -5.67
N ASN A 36 -0.85 8.30 -5.22
CA ASN A 36 -1.42 8.68 -3.93
C ASN A 36 -0.75 7.90 -2.81
N HIS A 37 0.06 8.60 -2.04
CA HIS A 37 0.81 8.08 -0.90
C HIS A 37 -0.01 8.00 0.40
N ARG A 38 -1.32 8.25 0.35
CA ARG A 38 -2.22 8.14 1.50
C ARG A 38 -3.50 7.45 1.10
N ASP A 39 -3.92 6.52 1.93
CA ASP A 39 -5.17 5.80 1.82
C ASP A 39 -5.79 5.62 3.20
N SER A 40 -7.08 5.29 3.28
CA SER A 40 -7.72 5.04 4.56
C SER A 40 -8.88 4.09 4.46
N PHE A 41 -9.10 3.32 5.51
CA PHE A 41 -10.26 2.44 5.65
C PHE A 41 -10.79 2.53 7.07
N SER A 42 -12.06 2.17 7.27
CA SER A 42 -12.67 2.14 8.60
C SER A 42 -13.14 0.73 8.96
N TYR A 43 -13.02 0.39 10.24
CA TYR A 43 -13.43 -0.91 10.78
C TYR A 43 -14.17 -0.74 12.11
N LYS A 44 -14.94 -1.77 12.49
CA LYS A 44 -15.51 -1.94 13.82
C LYS A 44 -15.00 -3.25 14.39
N VAL A 45 -14.76 -3.28 15.69
CA VAL A 45 -14.42 -4.51 16.41
C VAL A 45 -15.66 -5.00 17.10
N LYS A 46 -15.90 -6.29 17.03
CA LYS A 46 -17.00 -6.98 17.71
C LYS A 46 -16.40 -7.98 18.69
N ASP A 47 -16.83 -7.91 19.94
CA ASP A 47 -16.55 -8.97 20.91
C ASP A 47 -17.61 -10.09 20.81
N SER A 48 -17.39 -11.16 21.56
CA SER A 48 -18.31 -12.31 21.58
C SER A 48 -19.74 -11.98 22.04
N SER A 49 -19.96 -10.80 22.62
CA SER A 49 -21.21 -10.33 23.21
C SER A 49 -22.05 -9.44 22.29
N VAL A 50 -22.01 -9.66 20.96
CA VAL A 50 -22.89 -8.99 19.98
C VAL A 50 -22.67 -7.46 19.84
N ALA A 51 -22.07 -6.81 20.84
CA ALA A 51 -21.77 -5.39 20.87
C ALA A 51 -20.63 -5.07 19.88
N GLN A 52 -20.91 -4.12 18.99
CA GLN A 52 -19.90 -3.57 18.08
C GLN A 52 -19.32 -2.28 18.67
N SER A 53 -18.02 -2.08 18.49
CA SER A 53 -17.36 -0.83 18.81
C SER A 53 -17.82 0.30 17.90
N GLU A 54 -17.52 1.53 18.32
CA GLU A 54 -17.52 2.68 17.41
C GLU A 54 -16.60 2.42 16.21
N SER A 55 -16.96 3.01 15.06
CA SER A 55 -16.12 2.97 13.86
C SER A 55 -14.76 3.62 14.16
N LYS A 56 -13.68 2.93 13.78
CA LYS A 56 -12.31 3.45 13.84
C LYS A 56 -11.76 3.56 12.43
N THR A 57 -11.05 4.65 12.16
CA THR A 57 -10.39 4.88 10.87
C THR A 57 -8.90 4.59 10.99
N VAL A 58 -8.38 3.82 10.04
CA VAL A 58 -6.96 3.55 9.86
C VAL A 58 -6.48 4.34 8.66
N THR A 59 -5.40 5.09 8.85
CA THR A 59 -4.73 5.82 7.78
C THR A 59 -3.46 5.07 7.40
N ILE A 60 -3.33 4.76 6.11
CA ILE A 60 -2.15 4.14 5.51
C ILE A 60 -1.36 5.26 4.82
N THR A 61 -0.06 5.34 5.12
CA THR A 61 0.85 6.28 4.45
C THR A 61 1.95 5.47 3.78
N MET A 62 2.12 5.62 2.46
CA MET A 62 3.25 5.04 1.73
C MET A 62 4.40 6.03 1.72
N THR A 63 5.60 5.52 1.96
CA THR A 63 6.82 6.26 1.69
C THR A 63 7.21 5.96 0.24
N PRO A 64 7.22 6.95 -0.67
CA PRO A 64 7.74 6.74 -2.02
C PRO A 64 9.20 6.28 -1.92
N VAL A 65 9.54 5.23 -2.65
CA VAL A 65 10.93 4.84 -2.89
C VAL A 65 11.40 5.66 -4.09
N GLU A 66 12.56 6.30 -3.99
CA GLU A 66 13.14 7.00 -5.13
C GLU A 66 13.33 6.03 -6.30
N ASP A 67 12.72 6.34 -7.44
CA ASP A 67 12.92 5.57 -8.66
C ASP A 67 14.33 5.87 -9.17
N ALA A 68 15.21 4.88 -9.14
CA ALA A 68 16.57 5.04 -9.64
C ALA A 68 16.49 5.24 -11.15
N GLN A 69 16.78 6.44 -11.63
CA GLN A 69 16.87 6.71 -13.07
C GLN A 69 17.83 5.70 -13.71
N GLN A 70 17.29 4.72 -14.44
CA GLN A 70 18.09 3.88 -15.33
C GLN A 70 18.56 4.78 -16.47
N THR A 71 19.73 5.39 -16.27
CA THR A 71 20.45 6.06 -17.33
C THR A 71 20.92 4.98 -18.31
N ASN A 72 20.14 4.77 -19.37
CA ASN A 72 20.60 4.02 -20.52
C ASN A 72 21.72 4.83 -21.17
N ALA A 73 22.97 4.61 -20.73
CA ALA A 73 24.14 5.19 -21.35
C ALA A 73 24.30 4.60 -22.75
N ALA A 74 23.64 5.21 -23.73
CA ALA A 74 24.00 5.03 -25.13
C ALA A 74 25.38 5.68 -25.32
N ALA A 75 26.43 4.87 -25.26
CA ALA A 75 27.77 5.28 -25.65
C ALA A 75 27.77 5.53 -27.17
N SER A 76 27.35 6.72 -27.58
CA SER A 76 27.54 7.20 -28.94
C SER A 76 28.98 7.72 -29.05
N THR A 77 29.92 6.81 -29.35
CA THR A 77 31.26 7.21 -29.77
C THR A 77 31.27 7.33 -31.28
N THR A 78 30.95 8.51 -31.81
CA THR A 78 31.42 8.88 -33.15
C THR A 78 32.91 9.19 -33.05
N LYS A 79 33.73 8.29 -33.57
CA LYS A 79 35.07 8.69 -34.02
C LYS A 79 34.87 9.61 -35.22
N GLU A 80 35.04 10.91 -35.05
CA GLU A 80 35.33 11.74 -36.22
C GLU A 80 36.76 11.46 -36.66
N ASP A 81 36.87 10.93 -37.87
CA ASP A 81 38.11 10.63 -38.57
C ASP A 81 38.76 11.94 -39.07
N THR A 82 40.07 12.00 -38.84
CA THR A 82 41.18 12.78 -39.41
C THR A 82 40.87 13.84 -40.47
N HIS A 83 41.28 15.09 -40.21
CA HIS A 83 41.44 16.11 -41.26
C HIS A 83 42.70 15.81 -42.07
N ASN A 84 42.51 15.38 -43.32
CA ASN A 84 43.58 15.24 -44.28
C ASN A 84 43.29 16.16 -45.48
N THR A 85 43.85 17.38 -45.43
CA THR A 85 44.48 18.15 -46.52
C THR A 85 45.06 19.44 -45.96
#